data_AF-A0A0F9EQZ5-F1
#
_entry.id   AF-A0A0F9EQZ5-F1
#
_cell.length_a   1.000
_cell.length_b   1.000
_cell.length_c   1.000
_cell.angle_alpha   90.00
_cell.angle_beta   90.00
_cell.angle_gamma   90.00
#
_symmetry.space_group_name_H-M   'P 1'
#
loop_
_entity.id
_entity.type
_entity.pdbx_description
1 polymer ?
#
loop_
_entity_poly.entity_id
_entity_poly.type
_entity_poly.pdbx_seq_one_letter_code
_entity_poly.pdbx_strand_id
1 'polypeptide(L)'
;MPKNYYDVLGIKKTATPEEIKKAYRTLATKYHPDINPDDKGAEDKFKDLNEAHQVLKDPQKRQNYDTFGDPDGQPGFSGFSNTDFDHVFRDVGGMDDFFKHFGVRFGHRAQAKNPDVVSDLHVSLEDAFHGNKIPVEITIPGTGVKKFSVDVPKGSESALRLKMAGKGSTQNTTIPAGDLYISIHVKEHNIFRRMRADLFLNRELTMTDAALGCDIKVPTIEGKEIIVTIPSGTQSNHKIRLKSKGMPLLRHPQIRGDMYINISVLVPINLTEKQKQILKDFEEASIQTRN
;
A
#
# COMPACT_ATOMS: atom_id res chain seq x y z
N MET A 1 7.21 -21.38 46.60
CA MET A 1 7.64 -19.98 46.82
C MET A 1 7.34 -19.21 45.54
N PRO A 2 6.79 -18.00 45.60
CA PRO A 2 6.50 -17.22 44.39
C PRO A 2 7.81 -17.01 43.61
N LYS A 3 7.80 -17.34 42.31
CA LYS A 3 9.00 -17.28 41.46
C LYS A 3 9.27 -15.80 41.14
N ASN A 4 10.38 -15.28 41.65
CA ASN A 4 10.81 -13.93 41.30
C ASN A 4 11.41 -13.91 39.88
N TYR A 5 10.84 -13.13 38.95
CA TYR A 5 11.28 -13.07 37.56
C TYR A 5 12.73 -12.60 37.40
N TYR A 6 13.24 -11.81 38.35
CA TYR A 6 14.65 -11.42 38.39
C TYR A 6 15.56 -12.61 38.72
N ASP A 7 15.12 -13.48 39.62
CA ASP A 7 15.87 -14.69 40.01
C ASP A 7 15.80 -15.75 38.90
N VAL A 8 14.67 -15.84 38.19
CA VAL A 8 14.50 -16.72 37.01
C VAL A 8 15.48 -16.36 35.89
N LEU A 9 15.69 -15.05 35.64
CA LEU A 9 16.66 -14.57 34.66
C LEU A 9 18.10 -14.45 35.23
N GLY A 10 18.30 -14.66 36.53
CA GLY A 10 19.60 -14.54 37.20
C GLY A 10 20.17 -13.12 37.20
N ILE A 11 19.30 -12.11 37.27
CA ILE A 11 19.65 -10.68 37.18
C ILE A 11 19.21 -9.90 38.42
N LYS A 12 19.80 -8.73 38.65
CA LYS A 12 19.38 -7.83 39.74
C LYS A 12 18.13 -7.04 39.36
N LYS A 13 17.32 -6.65 40.34
CA LYS A 13 16.15 -5.75 40.14
C LYS A 13 16.49 -4.43 39.46
N THR A 14 17.73 -3.96 39.61
CA THR A 14 18.26 -2.74 38.98
C THR A 14 18.75 -2.95 37.53
N ALA A 15 18.56 -4.14 36.94
CA ALA A 15 19.06 -4.45 35.61
C ALA A 15 18.43 -3.56 34.54
N THR A 16 19.25 -3.15 33.58
CA THR A 16 18.82 -2.37 32.42
C THR A 16 18.03 -3.25 31.42
N PRO A 17 17.20 -2.67 30.54
CA PRO A 17 16.49 -3.44 29.51
C PRO A 17 17.41 -4.27 28.60
N GLU A 18 18.64 -3.79 28.37
CA GLU A 18 19.65 -4.50 27.59
C GLU A 18 20.19 -5.72 28.32
N GLU A 19 20.43 -5.62 29.63
CA GLU A 19 20.85 -6.73 30.48
C GLU A 19 19.78 -7.81 30.59
N ILE A 20 18.50 -7.42 30.73
CA ILE A 20 17.35 -8.34 30.72
C ILE A 20 17.29 -9.12 29.41
N LYS A 21 17.39 -8.41 28.28
CA LYS A 21 17.35 -9.02 26.94
C LYS A 21 18.55 -9.94 26.70
N LYS A 22 19.74 -9.57 27.19
CA LYS A 22 20.95 -10.38 27.06
C LYS A 22 20.86 -11.65 27.89
N ALA A 23 20.44 -11.55 29.16
CA ALA A 23 20.25 -12.70 30.04
C ALA A 23 19.23 -13.69 29.49
N TYR A 24 18.07 -13.18 29.03
CA TYR A 24 17.06 -14.02 28.39
C TYR A 24 17.60 -14.76 27.17
N ARG A 25 18.32 -14.09 26.26
CA ARG A 25 18.87 -14.75 25.06
C ARG A 25 19.84 -15.87 25.42
N THR A 26 20.75 -15.63 26.37
CA THR A 26 21.72 -16.65 26.80
C THR A 26 21.03 -17.87 27.41
N LEU A 27 20.00 -17.66 28.25
CA LEU A 27 19.29 -18.75 28.91
C LEU A 27 18.29 -19.45 27.96
N ALA A 28 17.61 -18.72 27.09
CA ALA A 28 16.68 -19.25 26.11
C ALA A 28 17.37 -20.14 25.07
N THR A 29 18.59 -19.80 24.64
CA THR A 29 19.40 -20.70 23.79
C THR A 29 19.85 -21.93 24.56
N LYS A 30 20.22 -21.79 25.84
CA LYS A 30 20.68 -22.91 26.67
C LYS A 30 19.57 -23.94 26.94
N TYR A 31 18.34 -23.48 27.15
CA TYR A 31 17.19 -24.32 27.47
C TYR A 31 16.21 -24.47 26.29
N HIS A 32 16.64 -24.20 25.06
CA HIS A 32 15.77 -24.30 23.88
C HIS A 32 15.33 -25.77 23.67
N PRO A 33 14.05 -26.03 23.32
CA PRO A 33 13.56 -27.38 23.04
C PRO A 33 14.35 -28.11 21.94
N ASP A 34 14.77 -27.40 20.88
CA ASP A 34 15.58 -28.01 19.80
C ASP A 34 16.98 -28.47 20.26
N ILE A 35 17.52 -27.88 21.33
CA ILE A 35 18.83 -28.25 21.90
C ILE A 35 18.65 -29.31 23.00
N ASN A 36 17.49 -29.34 23.66
CA ASN A 36 17.15 -30.27 24.73
C ASN A 36 15.78 -30.93 24.49
N PRO A 37 15.63 -31.78 23.45
CA PRO A 37 14.31 -32.26 23.00
C PRO A 37 13.59 -33.20 23.96
N ASP A 38 14.31 -33.83 24.91
CA ASP A 38 13.75 -34.81 25.85
C ASP A 38 13.92 -34.43 27.33
N ASP A 39 14.38 -33.20 27.63
CA ASP A 39 14.56 -32.71 29.00
C ASP A 39 13.36 -31.87 29.45
N LYS A 40 12.43 -32.52 30.17
CA LYS A 40 11.26 -31.85 30.78
C LYS A 40 11.66 -30.70 31.72
N GLY A 41 12.81 -30.81 32.39
CA GLY A 41 13.31 -29.76 33.27
C GLY A 41 13.84 -28.53 32.51
N ALA A 42 14.36 -28.73 31.29
CA ALA A 42 14.72 -27.62 30.39
C ALA A 42 13.48 -26.93 29.82
N GLU A 43 12.44 -27.70 29.49
CA GLU A 43 11.16 -27.18 28.99
C GLU A 43 10.48 -26.27 30.04
N ASP A 44 10.40 -26.72 31.29
CA ASP A 44 9.80 -25.94 32.40
C ASP A 44 10.59 -24.64 32.64
N LYS A 45 11.92 -24.71 32.62
CA LYS A 45 12.77 -23.52 32.72
C LYS A 45 12.59 -22.58 31.53
N PHE A 46 12.41 -23.11 30.34
CA PHE A 46 12.18 -22.29 29.14
C PHE A 46 10.85 -21.54 29.22
N LYS A 47 9.79 -22.18 29.75
CA LYS A 47 8.50 -21.55 30.03
C LYS A 47 8.65 -20.40 31.04
N ASP A 48 9.30 -20.66 32.17
CA ASP A 48 9.56 -19.64 33.21
C ASP A 48 10.36 -18.44 32.65
N LEU A 49 11.38 -18.71 31.82
CA LEU A 49 12.21 -17.66 31.20
C LEU A 49 11.41 -16.77 30.23
N ASN A 50 10.50 -17.38 29.46
CA ASN A 50 9.63 -16.65 28.54
C ASN A 50 8.66 -15.73 29.28
N GLU A 51 8.05 -16.23 30.36
CA GLU A 51 7.16 -15.45 31.21
C GLU A 51 7.89 -14.26 31.85
N ALA A 52 9.03 -14.53 32.48
CA ALA A 52 9.87 -13.49 33.09
C ALA A 52 10.27 -12.39 32.09
N HIS A 53 10.69 -12.78 30.87
CA HIS A 53 11.07 -11.81 29.84
C HIS A 53 9.88 -11.00 29.31
N GLN A 54 8.69 -11.61 29.16
CA GLN A 54 7.49 -10.87 28.71
C GLN A 54 7.05 -9.79 29.70
N VAL A 55 7.19 -10.05 30.99
CA VAL A 55 6.85 -9.08 32.05
C VAL A 55 7.94 -8.01 32.18
N LEU A 56 9.22 -8.39 32.17
CA LEU A 56 10.33 -7.47 32.44
C LEU A 56 10.78 -6.63 31.23
N LYS A 57 10.44 -7.04 30.00
CA LYS A 57 10.77 -6.29 28.77
C LYS A 57 9.93 -5.02 28.61
N ASP A 58 8.69 -5.03 29.07
CA ASP A 58 7.78 -3.89 28.95
C ASP A 58 7.87 -2.99 30.19
N PRO A 59 8.15 -1.68 30.04
CA PRO A 59 8.31 -0.78 31.18
C PRO A 59 7.08 -0.72 32.10
N GLN A 60 5.87 -0.79 31.54
CA GLN A 60 4.63 -0.68 32.30
C GLN A 60 4.33 -1.99 33.04
N LYS A 61 4.57 -3.14 32.40
CA LYS A 61 4.42 -4.45 33.05
C LYS A 61 5.46 -4.68 34.14
N ARG A 62 6.71 -4.29 33.91
CA ARG A 62 7.79 -4.32 34.91
C ARG A 62 7.45 -3.46 36.11
N GLN A 63 6.96 -2.24 35.90
CA GLN A 63 6.56 -1.34 36.97
C GLN A 63 5.39 -1.94 37.79
N ASN A 64 4.40 -2.53 37.13
CA ASN A 64 3.29 -3.20 37.81
C ASN A 64 3.78 -4.38 38.65
N TYR A 65 4.65 -5.23 38.08
CA TYR A 65 5.28 -6.34 38.80
C TYR A 65 6.12 -5.86 40.00
N ASP A 66 6.89 -4.78 39.82
CA ASP A 66 7.76 -4.22 40.86
C ASP A 66 6.97 -3.58 42.01
N THR A 67 5.74 -3.11 41.73
CA THR A 67 4.85 -2.42 42.67
C THR A 67 3.93 -3.39 43.42
N PHE A 68 3.41 -4.40 42.72
CA PHE A 68 2.35 -5.27 43.22
C PHE A 68 2.78 -6.73 43.42
N GLY A 69 3.96 -7.13 42.95
CA GLY A 69 4.42 -8.53 42.97
C GLY A 69 3.70 -9.39 41.94
N ASP A 70 4.01 -10.70 41.97
CA ASP A 70 3.34 -11.70 41.12
C ASP A 70 1.85 -11.83 41.51
N PRO A 71 0.87 -11.81 40.58
CA PRO A 71 -0.55 -11.57 40.88
C PRO A 71 -1.31 -12.71 41.58
N ASP A 72 -0.65 -13.61 42.29
CA ASP A 72 -1.29 -14.78 42.93
C ASP A 72 -1.72 -14.52 44.40
N GLY A 73 -1.76 -13.27 44.84
CA GLY A 73 -2.03 -12.90 46.24
C GLY A 73 -3.03 -11.75 46.46
N GLN A 74 -4.33 -11.99 46.18
CA GLN A 74 -5.54 -11.23 46.60
C GLN A 74 -5.84 -9.84 45.95
N PRO A 75 -7.10 -9.35 46.04
CA PRO A 75 -8.38 -9.95 45.67
C PRO A 75 -9.11 -8.96 44.74
N GLY A 76 -8.94 -9.11 43.43
CA GLY A 76 -9.47 -8.13 42.49
C GLY A 76 -9.45 -8.53 41.03
N PHE A 77 -9.41 -9.83 40.71
CA PHE A 77 -9.82 -10.39 39.41
C PHE A 77 -9.84 -11.92 39.54
N SER A 78 -10.91 -12.46 40.12
CA SER A 78 -11.13 -13.91 40.16
C SER A 78 -11.70 -14.35 38.82
N GLY A 79 -10.90 -15.05 38.04
CA GLY A 79 -11.39 -15.85 36.93
C GLY A 79 -10.35 -16.07 35.85
N PHE A 80 -9.34 -16.89 36.16
CA PHE A 80 -8.77 -17.95 35.32
C PHE A 80 -7.57 -18.52 36.11
N SER A 81 -7.83 -19.52 36.95
CA SER A 81 -6.78 -20.25 37.67
C SER A 81 -6.17 -21.31 36.75
N ASN A 82 -4.85 -21.49 36.79
CA ASN A 82 -4.11 -22.41 35.91
C ASN A 82 -4.31 -23.90 36.28
N THR A 83 -5.00 -24.19 37.39
CA THR A 83 -5.47 -25.53 37.77
C THR A 83 -6.78 -25.93 37.09
N ASP A 84 -7.53 -24.96 36.53
CA ASP A 84 -8.77 -25.23 35.78
C ASP A 84 -8.51 -25.50 34.29
N PHE A 85 -7.28 -25.27 33.81
CA PHE A 85 -6.92 -25.54 32.41
C PHE A 85 -6.67 -27.03 32.16
N ASP A 86 -6.06 -27.75 33.12
CA ASP A 86 -5.67 -29.16 32.94
C ASP A 86 -6.84 -30.14 33.10
N HIS A 87 -7.84 -29.80 33.93
CA HIS A 87 -9.04 -30.63 34.11
C HIS A 87 -10.15 -30.40 33.08
N VAL A 88 -10.23 -29.20 32.48
CA VAL A 88 -11.22 -28.89 31.43
C VAL A 88 -10.75 -29.41 30.05
N PHE A 89 -9.44 -29.49 29.80
CA PHE A 89 -8.87 -30.00 28.54
C PHE A 89 -9.04 -31.52 28.36
N ARG A 90 -9.26 -32.27 29.45
CA ARG A 90 -9.26 -33.74 29.44
C ARG A 90 -10.65 -34.37 29.37
N ASP A 91 -11.68 -33.71 29.92
CA ASP A 91 -13.05 -34.26 30.00
C ASP A 91 -14.04 -33.65 28.98
N VAL A 92 -13.69 -32.57 28.29
CA VAL A 92 -14.55 -31.94 27.27
C VAL A 92 -13.81 -31.94 25.94
N GLY A 93 -14.14 -32.91 25.09
CA GLY A 93 -13.54 -33.07 23.77
C GLY A 93 -13.66 -31.79 22.92
N GLY A 94 -12.50 -31.24 22.56
CA GLY A 94 -12.37 -30.26 21.48
C GLY A 94 -12.32 -28.80 21.94
N MET A 95 -11.32 -28.09 21.41
CA MET A 95 -11.14 -26.63 21.50
C MET A 95 -12.38 -25.86 20.99
N ASP A 96 -13.21 -26.52 20.20
CA ASP A 96 -14.35 -26.02 19.43
C ASP A 96 -15.54 -25.62 20.33
N ASP A 97 -15.77 -26.35 21.43
CA ASP A 97 -16.88 -26.10 22.37
C ASP A 97 -16.49 -25.17 23.53
N PHE A 98 -15.19 -25.08 23.86
CA PHE A 98 -14.67 -24.01 24.72
C PHE A 98 -14.94 -22.63 24.09
N PHE A 99 -14.76 -22.50 22.77
CA PHE A 99 -15.09 -21.26 22.04
C PHE A 99 -16.61 -20.95 22.00
N LYS A 100 -17.49 -21.95 22.09
CA LYS A 100 -18.95 -21.74 22.15
C LYS A 100 -19.45 -21.39 23.56
N HIS A 101 -18.90 -21.99 24.62
CA HIS A 101 -19.36 -21.77 25.99
C HIS A 101 -18.67 -20.60 26.71
N PHE A 102 -17.37 -20.35 26.44
CA PHE A 102 -16.64 -19.19 26.98
C PHE A 102 -16.67 -17.96 26.06
N GLY A 103 -17.06 -18.11 24.79
CA GLY A 103 -17.19 -17.03 23.81
C GLY A 103 -18.33 -16.03 24.06
N VAL A 104 -19.15 -16.21 25.11
CA VAL A 104 -20.30 -15.34 25.40
C VAL A 104 -19.98 -14.22 26.42
N ARG A 105 -18.83 -14.23 27.10
CA ARG A 105 -18.52 -13.22 28.14
C ARG A 105 -17.28 -12.34 27.97
N PHE A 106 -16.39 -12.63 27.02
CA PHE A 106 -15.25 -11.76 26.69
C PHE A 106 -15.17 -11.35 25.21
N GLY A 107 -16.23 -11.61 24.44
CA GLY A 107 -16.45 -10.84 23.22
C GLY A 107 -16.78 -9.41 23.63
N HIS A 108 -15.87 -8.46 23.35
CA HIS A 108 -16.34 -7.13 22.98
C HIS A 108 -17.46 -7.39 21.97
N ARG A 109 -18.71 -7.04 22.31
CA ARG A 109 -19.76 -6.93 21.31
C ARG A 109 -19.13 -6.14 20.18
N ALA A 110 -18.73 -6.79 19.10
CA ALA A 110 -18.60 -6.10 17.84
C ALA A 110 -19.99 -5.53 17.67
N GLN A 111 -20.15 -4.23 17.97
CA GLN A 111 -21.42 -3.57 17.77
C GLN A 111 -21.82 -3.91 16.36
N ALA A 112 -22.97 -4.58 16.20
CA ALA A 112 -23.50 -4.86 14.89
C ALA A 112 -23.47 -3.52 14.14
N LYS A 113 -22.83 -3.48 12.98
CA LYS A 113 -22.68 -2.28 12.16
C LYS A 113 -23.42 -2.54 10.87
N ASN A 114 -24.02 -1.50 10.30
CA ASN A 114 -24.56 -1.59 8.95
C ASN A 114 -23.46 -1.98 7.95
N PRO A 115 -23.82 -2.60 6.81
CA PRO A 115 -22.85 -3.00 5.80
C PRO A 115 -22.08 -1.81 5.23
N ASP A 116 -20.82 -2.06 4.89
CA ASP A 116 -19.98 -1.11 4.20
C ASP A 116 -20.44 -0.94 2.74
N VAL A 117 -20.25 0.24 2.18
CA VAL A 117 -20.62 0.60 0.81
C VAL A 117 -19.36 0.85 0.01
N VAL A 118 -19.29 0.34 -1.21
CA VAL A 118 -18.19 0.61 -2.15
C VAL A 118 -18.76 1.40 -3.33
N SER A 119 -18.08 2.48 -3.71
CA SER A 119 -18.44 3.31 -4.85
C SER A 119 -17.21 3.55 -5.71
N ASP A 120 -17.36 3.38 -7.03
CA ASP A 120 -16.30 3.66 -7.99
C ASP A 120 -16.34 5.14 -8.37
N LEU A 121 -15.18 5.80 -8.29
CA LEU A 121 -14.98 7.17 -8.72
C LEU A 121 -14.03 7.20 -9.91
N HIS A 122 -14.57 7.53 -11.09
CA HIS A 122 -13.76 7.73 -12.29
C HIS A 122 -13.21 9.16 -12.34
N VAL A 123 -11.88 9.28 -12.33
CA VAL A 123 -11.18 10.57 -12.35
C VAL A 123 -10.43 10.75 -13.67
N SER A 124 -10.26 11.99 -14.11
CA SER A 124 -9.40 12.28 -15.27
C SER A 124 -7.92 12.09 -14.93
N LEU A 125 -7.07 11.99 -15.95
CA LEU A 125 -5.63 11.90 -15.75
C LEU A 125 -5.07 13.21 -15.17
N GLU A 126 -5.67 14.34 -15.56
CA GLU A 126 -5.40 15.69 -15.08
C GLU A 126 -5.75 15.85 -13.59
N ASP A 127 -6.90 15.34 -13.16
CA ASP A 127 -7.29 15.33 -11.75
C ASP A 127 -6.30 14.51 -10.91
N ALA A 128 -5.89 13.36 -11.42
CA ALA A 128 -4.86 12.55 -10.78
C ALA A 128 -3.49 13.25 -10.79
N PHE A 129 -3.20 14.12 -11.77
CA PHE A 129 -1.96 14.88 -11.86
C PHE A 129 -1.91 16.05 -10.88
N HIS A 130 -3.00 16.82 -10.76
CA HIS A 130 -3.06 18.00 -9.89
C HIS A 130 -3.31 17.61 -8.43
N GLY A 131 -4.11 16.57 -8.20
CA GLY A 131 -4.64 16.24 -6.89
C GLY A 131 -5.73 17.22 -6.48
N ASN A 132 -6.98 16.91 -6.82
CA ASN A 132 -8.11 17.81 -6.66
C ASN A 132 -9.14 17.24 -5.67
N LYS A 133 -9.89 18.14 -5.02
CA LYS A 133 -11.09 17.76 -4.26
C LYS A 133 -12.27 17.70 -5.21
N ILE A 134 -12.75 16.50 -5.51
CA ILE A 134 -13.83 16.28 -6.46
C ILE A 134 -15.15 16.14 -5.70
N PRO A 135 -16.16 16.99 -5.97
CA PRO A 135 -17.51 16.77 -5.45
C PRO A 135 -18.14 15.58 -6.17
N VAL A 136 -18.68 14.65 -5.40
CA VAL A 136 -19.34 13.44 -5.92
C VAL A 136 -20.69 13.25 -5.25
N GLU A 137 -21.66 12.78 -6.02
CA GLU A 137 -22.96 12.35 -5.52
C GLU A 137 -22.99 10.82 -5.49
N ILE A 138 -23.17 10.25 -4.30
CA ILE A 138 -23.19 8.81 -4.09
C ILE A 138 -24.53 8.42 -3.48
N THR A 139 -25.19 7.44 -4.08
CA THR A 139 -26.42 6.84 -3.57
C THR A 139 -26.06 5.78 -2.54
N ILE A 140 -26.44 6.00 -1.28
CA ILE A 140 -26.16 5.09 -0.17
C ILE A 140 -27.45 4.35 0.22
N PRO A 141 -27.43 3.01 0.29
CA PRO A 141 -28.58 2.23 0.75
C PRO A 141 -29.02 2.64 2.17
N GLY A 142 -30.30 2.97 2.33
CA GLY A 142 -30.91 3.40 3.59
C GLY A 142 -30.77 4.90 3.90
N THR A 143 -29.93 5.63 3.16
CA THR A 143 -29.69 7.07 3.37
C THR A 143 -30.16 7.93 2.20
N GLY A 144 -30.15 7.39 0.98
CA GLY A 144 -30.43 8.15 -0.26
C GLY A 144 -29.18 8.77 -0.87
N VAL A 145 -29.37 9.76 -1.74
CA VAL A 145 -28.27 10.47 -2.42
C VAL A 145 -27.60 11.45 -1.46
N LYS A 146 -26.28 11.33 -1.30
CA LYS A 146 -25.47 12.26 -0.51
C LYS A 146 -24.32 12.82 -1.34
N LYS A 147 -24.02 14.10 -1.10
CA LYS A 147 -22.88 14.81 -1.64
C LYS A 147 -21.66 14.62 -0.75
N PHE A 148 -20.56 14.20 -1.32
CA PHE A 148 -19.26 14.09 -0.66
C PHE A 148 -18.21 14.90 -1.42
N SER A 149 -17.20 15.37 -0.71
CA SER A 149 -15.99 15.93 -1.32
C SER A 149 -14.88 14.91 -1.12
N VAL A 150 -14.41 14.32 -2.21
CA VAL A 150 -13.37 13.29 -2.20
C VAL A 150 -12.05 13.95 -2.52
N ASP A 151 -11.11 13.85 -1.60
CA ASP A 151 -9.74 14.32 -1.80
C ASP A 151 -8.99 13.27 -2.63
N VAL A 152 -8.71 13.58 -3.90
CA VAL A 152 -7.93 12.70 -4.78
C VAL A 152 -6.47 13.09 -4.62
N PRO A 153 -5.61 12.22 -4.05
CA PRO A 153 -4.22 12.57 -3.87
C PRO A 153 -3.50 12.80 -5.20
N LYS A 154 -2.56 13.74 -5.19
CA LYS A 154 -1.67 13.96 -6.32
C LYS A 154 -0.88 12.69 -6.65
N GLY A 155 -0.89 12.29 -7.91
CA GLY A 155 -0.23 11.06 -8.38
C GLY A 155 -1.06 9.79 -8.21
N SER A 156 -2.34 9.90 -7.84
CA SER A 156 -3.25 8.75 -7.67
C SER A 156 -3.22 7.80 -8.86
N GLU A 157 -3.01 6.52 -8.60
CA GLU A 157 -3.12 5.43 -9.59
C GLU A 157 -4.48 4.75 -9.46
N SER A 158 -4.92 4.05 -10.50
CA SER A 158 -6.08 3.17 -10.41
C SER A 158 -5.89 2.15 -9.29
N ALA A 159 -6.99 1.77 -8.64
CA ALA A 159 -7.05 0.86 -7.48
C ALA A 159 -6.70 1.47 -6.11
N LEU A 160 -6.54 2.79 -6.01
CA LEU A 160 -6.50 3.46 -4.71
C LEU A 160 -7.90 3.43 -4.06
N ARG A 161 -7.99 2.89 -2.84
CA ARG A 161 -9.24 2.88 -2.04
C ARG A 161 -9.17 3.90 -0.92
N LEU A 162 -10.09 4.85 -0.92
CA LEU A 162 -10.24 5.86 0.12
C LEU A 162 -11.35 5.44 1.07
N LYS A 163 -11.08 5.48 2.38
CA LYS A 163 -12.04 5.12 3.42
C LYS A 163 -12.67 6.36 4.03
N MET A 164 -14.00 6.40 4.08
CA MET A 164 -14.79 7.39 4.80
C MET A 164 -15.57 6.71 5.93
N ALA A 165 -15.06 6.85 7.15
CA ALA A 165 -15.61 6.16 8.32
C ALA A 165 -17.03 6.62 8.66
N GLY A 166 -17.95 5.68 8.91
CA GLY A 166 -19.33 5.95 9.32
C GLY A 166 -20.20 6.63 8.25
N LYS A 167 -19.77 6.62 6.97
CA LYS A 167 -20.51 7.20 5.83
C LYS A 167 -21.12 6.15 4.90
N GLY A 168 -21.11 4.88 5.29
CA GLY A 168 -21.72 3.77 4.56
C GLY A 168 -23.21 3.63 4.84
N SER A 169 -23.74 2.40 4.72
CA SER A 169 -25.18 2.17 4.77
C SER A 169 -25.79 2.51 6.14
N THR A 170 -27.05 2.92 6.15
CA THR A 170 -27.87 3.15 7.35
C THR A 170 -29.23 2.46 7.24
N GLN A 171 -29.28 1.26 6.65
CA GLN A 171 -30.54 0.51 6.49
C GLN A 171 -31.21 0.16 7.82
N ASN A 172 -30.42 -0.22 8.83
CA ASN A 172 -30.89 -0.40 10.19
C ASN A 172 -30.46 0.81 11.03
N THR A 173 -31.43 1.63 11.43
CA THR A 173 -31.22 2.87 12.20
C THR A 173 -30.85 2.62 13.66
N THR A 174 -31.06 1.40 14.16
CA THR A 174 -30.75 1.01 15.55
C THR A 174 -29.27 0.65 15.74
N ILE A 175 -28.53 0.49 14.64
CA ILE A 175 -27.11 0.14 14.67
C ILE A 175 -26.24 1.19 13.95
N PRO A 176 -24.96 1.38 14.33
CA PRO A 176 -24.07 2.35 13.69
C PRO A 176 -23.95 2.18 12.16
N ALA A 177 -23.75 3.28 11.46
CA ALA A 177 -23.58 3.31 10.00
C ALA A 177 -22.32 2.54 9.56
N GLY A 178 -22.36 1.94 8.38
CA GLY A 178 -21.22 1.32 7.68
C GLY A 178 -20.11 2.32 7.34
N ASP A 179 -19.00 1.85 6.76
CA ASP A 179 -18.00 2.71 6.11
C ASP A 179 -18.29 2.83 4.61
N LEU A 180 -17.88 3.95 4.02
CA LEU A 180 -17.89 4.15 2.57
C LEU A 180 -16.47 4.03 2.04
N TYR A 181 -16.25 3.11 1.11
CA TYR A 181 -15.00 2.97 0.37
C TYR A 181 -15.17 3.55 -1.03
N ILE A 182 -14.32 4.49 -1.39
CA ILE A 182 -14.28 5.04 -2.73
C ILE A 182 -13.09 4.44 -3.47
N SER A 183 -13.35 3.70 -4.53
CA SER A 183 -12.33 3.11 -5.38
C SER A 183 -12.06 4.07 -6.55
N ILE A 184 -10.85 4.62 -6.60
CA ILE A 184 -10.45 5.54 -7.67
C ILE A 184 -10.04 4.75 -8.91
N HIS A 185 -10.61 5.13 -10.04
CA HIS A 185 -10.27 4.63 -11.37
C HIS A 185 -9.88 5.79 -12.26
N VAL A 186 -8.61 5.87 -12.66
CA VAL A 186 -8.16 6.89 -13.60
C VAL A 186 -8.63 6.49 -14.99
N LYS A 187 -9.36 7.38 -15.67
CA LYS A 187 -9.82 7.18 -17.04
C LYS A 187 -8.63 7.11 -17.99
N GLU A 188 -8.77 6.33 -19.06
CA GLU A 188 -7.84 6.38 -20.17
C GLU A 188 -7.86 7.77 -20.80
N HIS A 189 -6.69 8.26 -21.21
CA HIS A 189 -6.52 9.59 -21.77
C HIS A 189 -6.23 9.51 -23.27
N ASN A 190 -6.86 10.38 -24.06
CA ASN A 190 -6.81 10.32 -25.53
C ASN A 190 -5.40 10.57 -26.10
N ILE A 191 -4.58 11.34 -25.39
CA ILE A 191 -3.24 11.76 -25.85
C ILE A 191 -2.12 11.00 -25.11
N PHE A 192 -2.38 10.63 -23.85
CA PHE A 192 -1.34 10.17 -22.93
C PHE A 192 -1.67 8.76 -22.47
N ARG A 193 -0.74 7.85 -22.66
CA ARG A 193 -0.76 6.55 -21.99
C ARG A 193 0.11 6.64 -20.74
N ARG A 194 -0.51 6.46 -19.58
CA ARG A 194 0.21 6.43 -18.30
C ARG A 194 0.75 5.02 -18.02
N MET A 195 2.02 4.93 -17.65
CA MET A 195 2.61 3.73 -17.07
C MET A 195 3.35 4.12 -15.79
N ARG A 196 2.72 3.84 -14.64
CA ARG A 196 3.19 4.32 -13.32
C ARG A 196 3.33 5.85 -13.31
N ALA A 197 4.54 6.36 -13.09
CA ALA A 197 4.85 7.79 -13.09
C ALA A 197 5.15 8.34 -14.50
N ASP A 198 5.40 7.48 -15.48
CA ASP A 198 5.80 7.91 -16.81
C ASP A 198 4.59 8.07 -17.73
N LEU A 199 4.67 9.05 -18.64
CA LEU A 199 3.67 9.32 -19.67
C LEU A 199 4.25 9.01 -21.04
N PHE A 200 3.44 8.40 -21.89
CA PHE A 200 3.79 8.08 -23.27
C PHE A 200 2.80 8.77 -24.19
N LEU A 201 3.30 9.44 -25.21
CA LEU A 201 2.49 9.94 -26.31
C LEU A 201 3.09 9.54 -27.64
N ASN A 202 2.23 9.38 -28.64
CA ASN A 202 2.65 9.16 -30.01
C ASN A 202 2.59 10.49 -30.76
N ARG A 203 3.62 10.81 -31.53
CA ARG A 203 3.63 11.96 -32.44
C ARG A 203 3.96 11.48 -33.84
N GLU A 204 3.11 11.87 -34.77
CA GLU A 204 3.28 11.56 -36.18
C GLU A 204 4.08 12.68 -36.84
N LEU A 205 5.08 12.32 -37.63
CA LEU A 205 5.87 13.24 -38.43
C LEU A 205 5.78 12.87 -39.91
N THR A 206 5.82 13.87 -40.77
CA THR A 206 5.98 13.60 -42.20
C THR A 206 7.40 13.09 -42.47
N MET A 207 7.56 12.27 -43.52
CA MET A 207 8.90 11.80 -43.91
C MET A 207 9.88 12.94 -44.19
N THR A 208 9.40 14.09 -44.68
CA THR A 208 10.24 15.26 -44.95
C THR A 208 10.71 15.93 -43.67
N ASP A 209 9.82 16.10 -42.68
CA ASP A 209 10.17 16.67 -41.38
C ASP A 209 11.13 15.76 -40.62
N ALA A 210 10.91 14.44 -40.69
CA ALA A 210 11.79 13.45 -40.08
C ALA A 210 13.19 13.45 -40.73
N ALA A 211 13.26 13.60 -42.06
CA ALA A 211 14.52 13.66 -42.79
C ALA A 211 15.29 14.96 -42.53
N LEU A 212 14.63 16.12 -42.55
CA LEU A 212 15.25 17.44 -42.44
C LEU A 212 15.43 17.91 -40.99
N GLY A 213 14.68 17.33 -40.05
CA GLY A 213 14.54 17.85 -38.69
C GLY A 213 13.49 18.95 -38.63
N CYS A 214 12.81 19.07 -37.51
CA CYS A 214 11.77 20.07 -37.30
C CYS A 214 11.56 20.35 -35.81
N ASP A 215 10.85 21.44 -35.50
CA ASP A 215 10.36 21.70 -34.15
C ASP A 215 8.88 21.33 -34.07
N ILE A 216 8.52 20.48 -33.10
CA ILE A 216 7.13 20.11 -32.86
C ILE A 216 6.62 20.66 -31.54
N LYS A 217 5.33 21.02 -31.51
CA LYS A 217 4.63 21.40 -30.27
C LYS A 217 4.04 20.15 -29.63
N VAL A 218 4.41 19.93 -28.37
CA VAL A 218 3.98 18.77 -27.59
C VAL A 218 3.22 19.23 -26.35
N PRO A 219 1.94 18.82 -26.18
CA PRO A 219 1.19 19.12 -24.98
C PRO A 219 1.76 18.33 -23.80
N THR A 220 1.65 18.92 -22.63
CA THR A 220 1.99 18.31 -21.35
C THR A 220 0.72 18.09 -20.54
N ILE A 221 0.79 17.20 -19.55
CA ILE A 221 -0.32 16.97 -18.62
C ILE A 221 -0.66 18.22 -17.77
N GLU A 222 0.19 19.24 -17.77
CA GLU A 222 -0.07 20.53 -17.11
C GLU A 222 -0.99 21.45 -17.92
N GLY A 223 -1.39 21.05 -19.14
CA GLY A 223 -2.14 21.90 -20.07
C GLY A 223 -1.27 22.92 -20.83
N LYS A 224 0.07 22.80 -20.76
CA LYS A 224 1.01 23.65 -21.51
C LYS A 224 1.59 22.92 -22.71
N GLU A 225 1.96 23.67 -23.74
CA GLU A 225 2.73 23.16 -24.87
C GLU A 225 4.22 23.44 -24.70
N ILE A 226 5.06 22.47 -25.05
CA ILE A 226 6.51 22.58 -25.09
C ILE A 226 6.97 22.35 -26.52
N ILE A 227 7.89 23.18 -26.99
CA ILE A 227 8.56 22.98 -28.29
C ILE A 227 9.66 21.95 -28.10
N VAL A 228 9.66 20.91 -28.92
CA VAL A 228 10.64 19.82 -28.91
C VAL A 228 11.30 19.78 -30.28
N THR A 229 12.62 19.98 -30.30
CA THR A 229 13.42 19.88 -31.51
C THR A 229 13.68 18.42 -31.86
N ILE A 230 13.31 18.06 -33.08
CA ILE A 230 13.50 16.74 -33.67
C ILE A 230 14.75 16.80 -34.55
N PRO A 231 15.75 15.95 -34.31
CA PRO A 231 16.95 15.92 -35.14
C PRO A 231 16.63 15.44 -36.55
N SER A 232 17.42 15.88 -37.52
CA SER A 232 17.38 15.35 -38.88
C SER A 232 17.70 13.85 -38.92
N GLY A 233 17.14 13.15 -39.89
CA GLY A 233 17.27 11.70 -40.02
C GLY A 233 16.55 10.88 -38.94
N THR A 234 15.60 11.47 -38.19
CA THR A 234 14.81 10.77 -37.19
C THR A 234 14.03 9.60 -37.81
N GLN A 235 14.16 8.42 -37.23
CA GLN A 235 13.49 7.21 -37.71
C GLN A 235 12.16 6.96 -36.99
N SER A 236 11.32 6.12 -37.58
CA SER A 236 10.09 5.65 -36.90
C SER A 236 10.43 4.84 -35.64
N ASN A 237 9.57 4.91 -34.63
CA ASN A 237 9.75 4.39 -33.26
C ASN A 237 10.90 5.05 -32.46
N HIS A 238 11.48 6.14 -32.96
CA HIS A 238 12.45 6.91 -32.17
C HIS A 238 11.77 7.49 -30.93
N LYS A 239 12.40 7.34 -29.76
CA LYS A 239 11.84 7.76 -28.47
C LYS A 239 12.60 8.97 -27.94
N ILE A 240 11.88 10.07 -27.78
CA ILE A 240 12.42 11.30 -27.18
C ILE A 240 11.94 11.39 -25.74
N ARG A 241 12.87 11.51 -24.81
CA ARG A 241 12.59 11.63 -23.37
C ARG A 241 12.58 13.09 -22.95
N LEU A 242 11.49 13.52 -22.32
CA LEU A 242 11.37 14.81 -21.65
C LEU A 242 11.38 14.58 -20.14
N LYS A 243 12.49 14.97 -19.51
CA LYS A 243 12.75 14.74 -18.09
C LYS A 243 11.75 15.49 -17.20
N SER A 244 11.23 14.82 -16.17
CA SER A 244 10.30 15.37 -15.19
C SER A 244 8.98 15.90 -15.76
N LYS A 245 8.58 15.44 -16.96
CA LYS A 245 7.32 15.82 -17.61
C LYS A 245 6.22 14.76 -17.51
N GLY A 246 6.45 13.69 -16.74
CA GLY A 246 5.46 12.66 -16.42
C GLY A 246 4.55 13.03 -15.24
N MET A 247 3.93 12.00 -14.67
CA MET A 247 3.07 12.06 -13.48
C MET A 247 3.88 12.18 -12.19
N PRO A 248 3.34 12.83 -11.15
CA PRO A 248 3.92 12.83 -9.81
C PRO A 248 3.76 11.46 -9.14
N LEU A 249 4.70 11.11 -8.27
CA LEU A 249 4.59 9.91 -7.43
C LEU A 249 3.63 10.15 -6.27
N LEU A 250 2.70 9.21 -6.04
CA LEU A 250 1.69 9.31 -4.97
C LEU A 250 2.29 9.58 -3.58
N ARG A 251 3.36 8.89 -3.20
CA ARG A 251 4.03 9.06 -1.89
C ARG A 251 5.01 10.23 -1.86
N HIS A 252 5.51 10.65 -3.02
CA HIS A 252 6.51 11.70 -3.15
C HIS A 252 6.10 12.67 -4.28
N PRO A 253 5.07 13.50 -4.05
CA PRO A 253 4.44 14.30 -5.11
C PRO A 253 5.33 15.39 -5.71
N GLN A 254 6.50 15.64 -5.10
CA GLN A 254 7.54 16.52 -5.63
C GLN A 254 8.39 15.85 -6.72
N ILE A 255 8.46 14.52 -6.72
CA ILE A 255 9.18 13.74 -7.71
C ILE A 255 8.21 13.38 -8.82
N ARG A 256 8.63 13.60 -10.07
CA ARG A 256 7.87 13.27 -11.27
C ARG A 256 8.59 12.21 -12.07
N GLY A 257 7.81 11.37 -12.74
CA GLY A 257 8.31 10.55 -13.83
C GLY A 257 8.58 11.40 -15.07
N ASP A 258 8.89 10.72 -16.17
CA ASP A 258 9.25 11.34 -17.43
C ASP A 258 8.13 11.21 -18.46
N MET A 259 8.24 12.00 -19.52
CA MET A 259 7.39 11.86 -20.69
C MET A 259 8.20 11.34 -21.87
N TYR A 260 7.70 10.32 -22.54
CA TYR A 260 8.30 9.73 -23.72
C TYR A 260 7.42 10.02 -24.93
N ILE A 261 8.02 10.68 -25.92
CA ILE A 261 7.40 10.89 -27.22
C ILE A 261 7.88 9.79 -28.15
N ASN A 262 6.97 8.94 -28.59
CA ASN A 262 7.25 7.94 -29.62
C ASN A 262 6.93 8.55 -30.99
N ILE A 263 7.95 8.66 -31.84
CA ILE A 263 7.81 9.23 -33.18
C ILE A 263 7.34 8.14 -34.14
N SER A 264 6.29 8.42 -34.90
CA SER A 264 5.85 7.59 -36.02
C SER A 264 6.01 8.38 -37.31
N VAL A 265 6.87 7.92 -38.22
CA VAL A 265 7.07 8.58 -39.51
C VAL A 265 6.01 8.09 -40.48
N LEU A 266 5.21 9.03 -41.00
CA LEU A 266 4.18 8.76 -41.99
C LEU A 266 4.74 8.90 -43.40
N VAL A 267 4.49 7.87 -44.20
CA VAL A 267 4.75 7.88 -45.65
C VAL A 267 3.44 8.22 -46.36
N PRO A 268 3.42 9.21 -47.27
CA PRO A 268 2.22 9.58 -48.00
C PRO A 268 1.70 8.43 -48.86
N ILE A 269 0.39 8.16 -48.78
CA ILE A 269 -0.27 7.05 -49.51
C ILE A 269 -0.59 7.46 -50.96
N ASN A 270 -1.03 8.70 -51.15
CA ASN A 270 -1.42 9.23 -52.46
C ASN A 270 -0.44 10.33 -52.88
N LEU A 271 0.08 10.22 -54.10
CA LEU A 271 1.06 11.15 -54.66
C LEU A 271 0.63 11.67 -56.02
N THR A 272 0.77 12.98 -56.22
CA THR A 272 0.68 13.61 -57.55
C THR A 272 1.88 13.23 -58.42
N GLU A 273 1.74 13.35 -59.75
CA GLU A 273 2.85 13.07 -60.68
C GLU A 273 4.09 13.92 -60.37
N LYS A 274 3.90 15.19 -60.01
CA LYS A 274 5.00 16.07 -59.57
C LYS A 274 5.71 15.52 -58.33
N GLN A 275 4.98 15.08 -57.31
CA GLN A 275 5.57 14.52 -56.10
C GLN A 275 6.30 13.20 -56.36
N LYS A 276 5.73 12.33 -57.21
CA LYS A 276 6.40 11.08 -57.63
C LYS A 276 7.73 11.39 -58.32
N GLN A 277 7.77 12.39 -59.19
CA GLN A 277 9.00 12.78 -59.88
C GLN A 277 10.06 13.26 -58.88
N ILE A 278 9.70 14.13 -57.94
CA ILE A 278 10.62 14.62 -56.90
C ILE A 278 11.21 13.46 -56.09
N LEU A 279 10.44 12.42 -55.76
CA LEU A 279 10.95 11.28 -55.02
C LEU A 279 11.89 10.40 -55.85
N LYS A 280 11.67 10.29 -57.16
CA LYS A 280 12.60 9.61 -58.07
C LYS A 280 13.92 10.37 -58.17
N ASP A 281 13.84 11.69 -58.37
CA ASP A 281 15.02 12.57 -58.44
C ASP A 281 15.81 12.52 -57.12
N PHE A 282 15.10 12.49 -55.97
CA PHE A 282 15.72 12.34 -54.66
C PHE A 282 16.44 10.98 -54.51
N GLU A 283 15.84 9.87 -54.92
CA GLU A 283 16.49 8.55 -54.85
C GLU A 283 17.74 8.49 -55.76
N GLU A 284 17.68 9.06 -56.98
CA GLU A 284 18.83 9.14 -57.87
C GLU A 284 20.00 9.93 -57.26
N ALA A 285 19.71 11.07 -56.63
CA ALA A 285 20.69 11.83 -55.86
C ALA A 285 21.20 11.05 -54.64
N SER A 286 20.33 10.27 -53.99
CA SER A 286 20.67 9.48 -52.79
C SER A 286 21.68 8.36 -53.09
N ILE A 287 21.65 7.79 -54.30
CA ILE A 287 22.62 6.77 -54.73
C ILE A 287 24.05 7.32 -54.72
N GLN A 288 24.23 8.62 -55.00
CA GLN A 288 25.54 9.26 -54.96
C GLN A 288 26.08 9.42 -53.54
N THR A 289 25.21 9.54 -52.54
CA THR A 289 25.55 9.76 -51.12
C THR A 289 25.71 8.45 -50.33
N ARG A 290 25.23 7.32 -50.85
CA ARG A 290 25.33 6.00 -50.20
C ARG A 290 26.63 5.25 -50.54
N ASN A 291 27.44 5.77 -51.46
CA ASN A 291 28.81 5.31 -51.79
C ASN A 291 29.85 6.22 -51.14
#